data_AF-A0A3D4ABK3-F1
#
_entry.id   AF-A0A3D4ABK3-F1
#
_cell.length_a   1.000
_cell.length_b   1.000
_cell.length_c   1.000
_cell.angle_alpha   90.00
_cell.angle_beta   90.00
_cell.angle_gamma   90.00
#
_symmetry.space_group_name_H-M   'P 1'
#
loop_
_entity.id
_entity.type
_entity.pdbx_description
1 polymer ?
#
loop_
_entity_poly.entity_id
_entity_poly.type
_entity_poly.pdbx_seq_one_letter_code
_entity_poly.pdbx_strand_id
1 'polypeptide(L)'
;MRDSRMIVDAIAAEKSGLWGRAYVDGAHNTGGGGIGIGDQWLAEITGQLHKVGIPAIYEDTPAIFPEGYPMTDCALYYGWYAGGVAGPFTEPDFRFVPGAIAVHIHSFSASTLRDPNSNWVAPLVSKGAAASMGNVYEPYLQLTPHLDIFNDRLLHGFTFAESAYMSIRVLSWMSVMVGDPLYRPYASWLQIDAPRDSTKSPADEWKMYHAFAVKNIIRPVSEFRTLARQVASASHNCPMMEDLALMEARDGHFAEAASHLQQARTCYAQRDDILRVALEEADAWLKQNQPKRALELVRNVLRTAGDAPGAPLLRKMEQDLSVPSTSSPAKP
;
A
#
# COMPACT_ATOMS: atom_id res chain seq x y z
N MET A 1 -7.11 18.31 -20.66
CA MET A 1 -7.25 18.86 -19.30
C MET A 1 -6.97 17.81 -18.21
N ARG A 2 -5.92 16.97 -18.33
CA ARG A 2 -5.48 16.06 -17.26
C ARG A 2 -4.27 16.63 -16.50
N ASP A 3 -3.37 17.32 -17.20
CA ASP A 3 -2.14 17.90 -16.62
C ASP A 3 -2.39 18.93 -15.49
N SER A 4 -3.52 19.64 -15.52
CA SER A 4 -3.85 20.60 -14.45
C SER A 4 -4.18 19.92 -13.11
N ARG A 5 -4.60 18.64 -13.10
CA ARG A 5 -4.93 17.95 -11.84
C ARG A 5 -3.68 17.51 -11.08
N MET A 6 -2.64 17.07 -11.78
CA MET A 6 -1.36 16.67 -11.18
C MET A 6 -0.79 17.75 -10.26
N ILE A 7 -0.71 18.99 -10.77
CA ILE A 7 -0.19 20.14 -10.02
C ILE A 7 -1.18 20.58 -8.93
N VAL A 8 -2.48 20.62 -9.21
CA VAL A 8 -3.49 21.03 -8.23
C VAL A 8 -3.55 20.06 -7.05
N ASP A 9 -3.51 18.75 -7.32
CA ASP A 9 -3.57 17.70 -6.31
C ASP A 9 -2.27 17.70 -5.48
N ALA A 10 -1.10 17.96 -6.09
CA ALA A 10 0.16 18.19 -5.37
C ALA A 10 0.08 19.39 -4.43
N ILE A 11 -0.34 20.57 -4.91
CA ILE A 11 -0.49 21.79 -4.10
C ILE A 11 -1.51 21.57 -2.96
N ALA A 12 -2.59 20.83 -3.20
CA ALA A 12 -3.57 20.50 -2.17
C ALA A 12 -2.94 19.64 -1.07
N ALA A 13 -2.20 18.59 -1.43
CA ALA A 13 -1.53 17.73 -0.48
C ALA A 13 -0.42 18.45 0.30
N GLU A 14 0.34 19.37 -0.29
CA GLU A 14 1.36 20.13 0.46
C GLU A 14 0.79 20.97 1.61
N LYS A 15 -0.43 21.50 1.44
CA LYS A 15 -1.08 22.34 2.46
C LYS A 15 -1.45 21.54 3.71
N SER A 16 -1.90 20.31 3.55
CA SER A 16 -2.43 19.50 4.65
C SER A 16 -1.58 18.29 5.02
N GLY A 17 -0.61 17.93 4.19
CA GLY A 17 0.04 16.62 4.16
C GLY A 17 -0.68 15.66 3.21
N LEU A 18 0.09 14.72 2.64
CA LEU A 18 -0.42 13.54 1.94
C LEU A 18 -0.86 12.51 2.99
N TRP A 19 -2.14 12.14 3.01
CA TRP A 19 -2.71 11.19 3.97
C TRP A 19 -3.40 10.04 3.25
N GLY A 20 -3.23 8.82 3.80
CA GLY A 20 -3.82 7.60 3.28
C GLY A 20 -2.93 6.40 3.60
N ARG A 21 -3.18 5.28 2.91
CA ARG A 21 -2.43 4.03 3.04
C ARG A 21 -1.35 3.92 1.97
N ALA A 22 -0.33 3.15 2.28
CA ALA A 22 0.63 2.67 1.32
C ALA A 22 0.32 1.23 0.89
N TYR A 23 0.49 0.96 -0.39
CA TYR A 23 0.43 -0.37 -0.97
C TYR A 23 1.80 -0.72 -1.53
N VAL A 24 2.39 -1.78 -1.00
CA VAL A 24 3.70 -2.28 -1.41
C VAL A 24 3.47 -3.64 -2.04
N ASP A 25 3.93 -3.81 -3.28
CA ASP A 25 3.70 -4.97 -4.13
C ASP A 25 5.05 -5.59 -4.46
N GLY A 26 5.48 -6.50 -3.57
CA GLY A 26 6.72 -7.26 -3.72
C GLY A 26 6.56 -8.37 -4.75
N ALA A 27 7.68 -8.92 -5.21
CA ALA A 27 7.70 -10.11 -6.07
C ALA A 27 8.25 -11.34 -5.34
N HIS A 28 8.55 -11.22 -4.03
CA HIS A 28 9.04 -12.29 -3.18
C HIS A 28 10.31 -12.97 -3.71
N ASN A 29 11.24 -12.20 -4.28
CA ASN A 29 12.52 -12.75 -4.74
C ASN A 29 13.46 -12.96 -3.55
N THR A 30 13.42 -14.16 -2.97
CA THR A 30 14.27 -14.60 -1.84
C THR A 30 15.70 -14.97 -2.25
N GLY A 31 16.03 -14.92 -3.54
CA GLY A 31 17.33 -15.32 -4.08
C GLY A 31 18.43 -14.27 -3.90
N GLY A 32 19.60 -14.69 -3.42
CA GLY A 32 20.84 -13.89 -3.42
C GLY A 32 21.31 -13.63 -4.85
N GLY A 33 20.92 -12.50 -5.42
CA GLY A 33 21.26 -12.09 -6.77
C GLY A 33 20.76 -10.68 -7.07
N GLY A 34 20.99 -10.20 -8.29
CA GLY A 34 20.65 -8.83 -8.68
C GLY A 34 19.18 -8.47 -8.47
N ILE A 35 18.26 -9.43 -8.63
CA ILE A 35 16.78 -9.25 -8.61
C ILE A 35 16.24 -9.04 -7.18
N GLY A 36 16.79 -9.72 -6.16
CA GLY A 36 16.33 -9.61 -4.78
C GLY A 36 16.54 -8.24 -4.14
N ILE A 37 17.36 -7.38 -4.74
CA ILE A 37 17.57 -6.01 -4.24
C ILE A 37 16.31 -5.16 -4.36
N GLY A 38 15.44 -5.42 -5.36
CA GLY A 38 14.18 -4.72 -5.52
C GLY A 38 13.23 -5.01 -4.37
N ASP A 39 13.07 -6.28 -4.02
CA ASP A 39 12.29 -6.71 -2.85
C ASP A 39 12.88 -6.18 -1.53
N GLN A 40 14.21 -6.07 -1.41
CA GLN A 40 14.84 -5.44 -0.24
C GLN A 40 14.45 -3.97 -0.10
N TRP A 41 14.42 -3.20 -1.19
CA TRP A 41 13.97 -1.81 -1.15
C TRP A 41 12.51 -1.71 -0.72
N LEU A 42 11.64 -2.54 -1.32
CA LEU A 42 10.21 -2.56 -0.98
C LEU A 42 9.96 -2.96 0.49
N ALA A 43 10.70 -3.94 1.00
CA ALA A 43 10.62 -4.34 2.40
C ALA A 43 11.05 -3.20 3.35
N GLU A 44 12.13 -2.47 3.05
CA GLU A 44 12.59 -1.33 3.86
C GLU A 44 11.55 -0.20 3.90
N ILE A 45 10.86 0.06 2.78
CA ILE A 45 9.78 1.06 2.73
C ILE A 45 8.72 0.77 3.80
N THR A 46 8.30 -0.49 3.98
CA THR A 46 7.30 -0.82 5.02
C THR A 46 7.79 -0.40 6.42
N GLY A 47 9.07 -0.62 6.72
CA GLY A 47 9.70 -0.20 7.96
C GLY A 47 9.76 1.32 8.11
N GLN A 48 10.06 2.05 7.04
CA GLN A 48 10.07 3.52 7.01
C GLN A 48 8.67 4.10 7.28
N LEU A 49 7.65 3.54 6.64
CA LEU A 49 6.25 3.98 6.77
C LEU A 49 5.70 3.74 8.19
N HIS A 50 5.97 2.59 8.77
CA HIS A 50 5.57 2.29 10.15
C HIS A 50 6.21 3.23 11.18
N LYS A 51 7.46 3.68 10.96
CA LYS A 51 8.14 4.64 11.85
C LYS A 51 7.40 5.98 11.95
N VAL A 52 6.66 6.33 10.90
CA VAL A 52 5.90 7.58 10.81
C VAL A 52 4.38 7.37 10.83
N GLY A 53 3.90 6.16 11.12
CA GLY A 53 2.46 5.88 11.26
C GLY A 53 1.67 6.01 9.97
N ILE A 54 2.26 5.66 8.82
CA ILE A 54 1.53 5.43 7.57
C ILE A 54 1.19 3.94 7.51
N PRO A 55 -0.10 3.55 7.49
CA PRO A 55 -0.50 2.16 7.30
C PRO A 55 0.01 1.58 6.00
N ALA A 56 0.51 0.35 6.03
CA ALA A 56 1.05 -0.33 4.86
C ALA A 56 0.42 -1.71 4.66
N ILE A 57 -0.05 -1.95 3.45
CA ILE A 57 -0.44 -3.29 2.98
C ILE A 57 0.69 -3.78 2.09
N TYR A 58 1.33 -4.87 2.49
CA TYR A 58 2.46 -5.44 1.78
C TYR A 58 2.10 -6.82 1.23
N GLU A 59 1.98 -6.91 -0.09
CA GLU A 59 1.90 -8.17 -0.81
C GLU A 59 3.34 -8.70 -0.98
N ASP A 60 3.74 -9.64 -0.13
CA ASP A 60 5.05 -10.31 -0.17
C ASP A 60 4.91 -11.76 -0.66
N THR A 61 4.28 -11.92 -1.81
CA THR A 61 4.22 -13.19 -2.54
C THR A 61 4.64 -12.99 -3.99
N PRO A 62 4.84 -14.05 -4.78
CA PRO A 62 5.07 -13.91 -6.22
C PRO A 62 3.86 -13.38 -7.00
N ALA A 63 2.68 -13.27 -6.36
CA ALA A 63 1.50 -12.68 -6.96
C ALA A 63 1.52 -11.16 -6.77
N ILE A 64 0.90 -10.44 -7.71
CA ILE A 64 0.59 -9.02 -7.54
C ILE A 64 -0.78 -8.84 -6.88
N PHE A 65 -1.08 -7.64 -6.41
CA PHE A 65 -2.45 -7.28 -6.02
C PHE A 65 -3.44 -7.66 -7.14
N PRO A 66 -4.47 -8.48 -6.85
CA PRO A 66 -5.35 -8.99 -7.88
C PRO A 66 -6.30 -7.90 -8.42
N GLU A 67 -6.85 -8.14 -9.60
CA GLU A 67 -7.96 -7.32 -10.14
C GLU A 67 -9.12 -7.27 -9.14
N GLY A 68 -9.76 -6.11 -9.02
CA GLY A 68 -10.79 -5.88 -8.02
C GLY A 68 -10.31 -5.85 -6.55
N TYR A 69 -9.00 -5.91 -6.27
CA TYR A 69 -8.53 -5.74 -4.88
C TYR A 69 -8.97 -4.36 -4.35
N PRO A 70 -9.66 -4.27 -3.18
CA PRO A 70 -10.21 -2.99 -2.71
C PRO A 70 -9.12 -2.04 -2.18
N MET A 71 -8.38 -1.41 -3.09
CA MET A 71 -7.27 -0.51 -2.80
C MET A 71 -7.79 0.90 -2.44
N THR A 72 -8.25 1.05 -1.20
CA THR A 72 -8.86 2.27 -0.65
C THR A 72 -7.82 3.24 -0.08
N ASP A 73 -8.05 4.55 -0.28
CA ASP A 73 -7.19 5.63 0.24
C ASP A 73 -5.71 5.48 -0.12
N CYS A 74 -5.41 5.00 -1.33
CA CYS A 74 -4.05 4.77 -1.80
C CYS A 74 -3.30 6.10 -2.00
N ALA A 75 -2.44 6.43 -1.03
CA ALA A 75 -1.56 7.59 -1.02
C ALA A 75 -0.18 7.26 -1.60
N LEU A 76 0.31 6.06 -1.33
CA LEU A 76 1.58 5.57 -1.85
C LEU A 76 1.39 4.21 -2.50
N TYR A 77 1.97 4.03 -3.68
CA TYR A 77 2.12 2.71 -4.30
C TYR A 77 3.57 2.47 -4.71
N TYR A 78 4.10 1.32 -4.33
CA TYR A 78 5.43 0.86 -4.73
C TYR A 78 5.32 -0.61 -5.18
N GLY A 79 5.68 -0.92 -6.42
CA GLY A 79 5.53 -2.28 -6.94
C GLY A 79 6.70 -2.82 -7.77
N TRP A 80 6.71 -4.13 -7.99
CA TRP A 80 7.75 -4.91 -8.66
C TRP A 80 7.19 -6.29 -9.09
N TYR A 81 7.51 -6.95 -10.23
CA TYR A 81 8.08 -6.58 -11.53
C TYR A 81 7.10 -7.05 -12.64
N ALA A 82 5.85 -6.59 -12.59
CA ALA A 82 4.88 -6.96 -13.63
C ALA A 82 5.16 -6.16 -14.92
N GLY A 83 5.08 -6.80 -16.09
CA GLY A 83 5.49 -6.20 -17.36
C GLY A 83 4.63 -5.03 -17.84
N GLY A 84 3.37 -4.98 -17.40
CA GLY A 84 2.43 -3.92 -17.68
C GLY A 84 1.43 -3.77 -16.54
N VAL A 85 0.68 -2.67 -16.57
CA VAL A 85 -0.32 -2.33 -15.55
C VAL A 85 -1.26 -3.51 -15.31
N ALA A 86 -1.50 -3.78 -14.04
CA ALA A 86 -2.29 -4.90 -13.57
C ALA A 86 -2.96 -4.56 -12.23
N GLY A 87 -3.72 -5.52 -11.68
CA GLY A 87 -4.37 -5.35 -10.39
C GLY A 87 -5.43 -4.24 -10.40
N PRO A 88 -5.62 -3.51 -9.29
CA PRO A 88 -6.64 -2.45 -9.18
C PRO A 88 -6.49 -1.33 -10.22
N PHE A 89 -5.30 -1.18 -10.81
CA PHE A 89 -5.03 -0.12 -11.78
C PHE A 89 -5.64 -0.39 -13.17
N THR A 90 -6.11 -1.60 -13.45
CA THR A 90 -6.87 -1.88 -14.69
C THR A 90 -8.33 -1.43 -14.57
N GLU A 91 -8.86 -1.31 -13.35
CA GLU A 91 -10.26 -0.99 -13.10
C GLU A 91 -10.60 0.45 -13.52
N PRO A 92 -11.61 0.68 -14.38
CA PRO A 92 -11.95 2.01 -14.89
C PRO A 92 -12.18 3.06 -13.81
N ASP A 93 -12.73 2.64 -12.67
CA ASP A 93 -13.18 3.51 -11.58
C ASP A 93 -12.14 3.71 -10.48
N PHE A 94 -11.05 2.94 -10.46
CA PHE A 94 -9.98 3.12 -9.46
C PHE A 94 -9.38 4.53 -9.54
N ARG A 95 -9.22 5.19 -8.40
CA ARG A 95 -8.54 6.48 -8.30
C ARG A 95 -7.64 6.51 -7.08
N PHE A 96 -6.45 7.07 -7.25
CA PHE A 96 -5.60 7.44 -6.14
C PHE A 96 -6.18 8.63 -5.36
N VAL A 97 -5.75 8.81 -4.10
CA VAL A 97 -6.07 10.04 -3.36
C VAL A 97 -5.34 11.24 -3.99
N PRO A 98 -5.88 12.46 -3.88
CA PRO A 98 -5.18 13.66 -4.35
C PRO A 98 -3.78 13.78 -3.73
N GLY A 99 -2.76 13.97 -4.58
CA GLY A 99 -1.37 14.07 -4.17
C GLY A 99 -0.62 12.74 -4.11
N ALA A 100 -1.26 11.62 -4.42
CA ALA A 100 -0.64 10.31 -4.32
C ALA A 100 0.63 10.18 -5.19
N ILE A 101 1.54 9.35 -4.72
CA ILE A 101 2.78 9.01 -5.42
C ILE A 101 2.77 7.52 -5.69
N ALA A 102 2.95 7.13 -6.95
CA ALA A 102 2.88 5.74 -7.36
C ALA A 102 4.05 5.39 -8.28
N VAL A 103 4.77 4.32 -7.98
CA VAL A 103 5.94 3.87 -8.72
C VAL A 103 5.93 2.35 -8.83
N HIS A 104 6.13 1.84 -10.05
CA HIS A 104 6.35 0.41 -10.26
C HIS A 104 7.71 0.22 -10.92
N ILE A 105 8.56 -0.58 -10.28
CA ILE A 105 9.85 -0.93 -10.82
C ILE A 105 9.60 -1.86 -12.01
N HIS A 106 9.85 -1.36 -13.21
CA HIS A 106 9.89 -2.14 -14.44
C HIS A 106 10.80 -1.45 -15.46
N SER A 107 11.47 -2.23 -16.30
CA SER A 107 12.47 -1.73 -17.26
C SER A 107 11.89 -0.78 -18.30
N PHE A 108 10.62 -0.95 -18.66
CA PHE A 108 9.94 -0.14 -19.66
C PHE A 108 8.75 0.63 -19.08
N SER A 109 8.72 0.82 -17.76
CA SER A 109 7.58 1.40 -17.02
C SER A 109 7.09 2.74 -17.58
N ALA A 110 7.97 3.51 -18.22
CA ALA A 110 7.68 4.83 -18.79
C ALA A 110 7.97 4.93 -20.31
N SER A 111 8.09 3.81 -21.04
CA SER A 111 8.42 3.83 -22.48
C SER A 111 7.43 4.62 -23.35
N THR A 112 6.20 4.80 -22.88
CA THR A 112 5.25 5.78 -23.41
C THR A 112 4.48 6.45 -22.28
N LEU A 113 4.24 7.76 -22.43
CA LEU A 113 3.33 8.53 -21.58
C LEU A 113 1.99 8.83 -22.27
N ARG A 114 1.82 8.42 -23.53
CA ARG A 114 0.67 8.78 -24.37
C ARG A 114 -0.44 7.74 -24.39
N ASP A 115 -0.20 6.57 -23.81
CA ASP A 115 -1.17 5.49 -23.73
C ASP A 115 -1.49 5.18 -22.26
N PRO A 116 -2.70 5.53 -21.77
CA PRO A 116 -3.09 5.34 -20.37
C PRO A 116 -3.24 3.86 -19.96
N ASN A 117 -3.07 2.91 -20.88
CA ASN A 117 -3.19 1.48 -20.62
C ASN A 117 -1.87 0.71 -20.86
N SER A 118 -0.78 1.41 -21.19
CA SER A 118 0.51 0.80 -21.51
C SER A 118 1.54 1.03 -20.41
N ASN A 119 2.30 -0.03 -20.08
CA ASN A 119 3.35 -0.03 -19.04
C ASN A 119 2.79 0.38 -17.67
N TRP A 120 3.42 1.34 -16.97
CA TRP A 120 3.04 1.71 -15.59
C TRP A 120 2.83 3.21 -15.40
N VAL A 121 3.76 4.06 -15.81
CA VAL A 121 3.70 5.50 -15.47
C VAL A 121 2.46 6.18 -16.04
N ALA A 122 2.12 5.95 -17.31
CA ALA A 122 0.91 6.53 -17.92
C ALA A 122 -0.39 6.04 -17.26
N PRO A 123 -0.59 4.74 -17.02
CA PRO A 123 -1.72 4.25 -16.25
C PRO A 123 -1.83 4.87 -14.86
N LEU A 124 -0.74 4.87 -14.07
CA LEU A 124 -0.76 5.39 -12.69
C LEU A 124 -1.15 6.87 -12.64
N VAL A 125 -0.53 7.69 -13.51
CA VAL A 125 -0.89 9.12 -13.65
C VAL A 125 -2.32 9.29 -14.15
N SER A 126 -2.79 8.45 -15.07
CA SER A 126 -4.17 8.51 -15.57
C SER A 126 -5.21 8.14 -14.52
N LYS A 127 -4.83 7.38 -13.49
CA LYS A 127 -5.65 7.08 -12.31
C LYS A 127 -5.54 8.13 -11.20
N GLY A 128 -4.79 9.20 -11.41
CA GLY A 128 -4.73 10.36 -10.52
C GLY A 128 -3.50 10.45 -9.62
N ALA A 129 -2.46 9.63 -9.84
CA ALA A 129 -1.18 9.85 -9.17
C ALA A 129 -0.64 11.24 -9.55
N ALA A 130 -0.30 12.03 -8.54
CA ALA A 130 0.29 13.36 -8.71
C ALA A 130 1.79 13.30 -9.03
N ALA A 131 2.45 12.20 -8.68
CA ALA A 131 3.81 11.93 -9.10
C ALA A 131 4.04 10.44 -9.39
N SER A 132 4.88 10.17 -10.38
CA SER A 132 5.36 8.84 -10.74
C SER A 132 6.73 8.96 -11.38
N MET A 133 7.48 7.86 -11.41
CA MET A 133 8.76 7.78 -12.10
C MET A 133 8.96 6.40 -12.70
N GLY A 134 9.80 6.30 -13.71
CA GLY A 134 10.01 5.05 -14.42
C GLY A 134 11.10 5.16 -15.47
N ASN A 135 11.20 4.11 -16.29
CA ASN A 135 12.27 3.97 -17.27
C ASN A 135 11.72 3.87 -18.69
N VAL A 136 12.31 4.60 -19.63
CA VAL A 136 11.93 4.57 -21.06
C VAL A 136 12.57 3.39 -21.80
N TYR A 137 13.64 2.80 -21.25
CA TYR A 137 14.36 1.66 -21.79
C TYR A 137 15.02 0.85 -20.67
N GLU A 138 15.47 -0.38 -20.98
CA GLU A 138 16.11 -1.31 -20.05
C GLU A 138 17.33 -0.69 -19.32
N PRO A 139 17.23 -0.44 -18.00
CA PRO A 139 18.31 0.16 -17.23
C PRO A 139 19.15 -0.88 -16.45
N TYR A 140 18.74 -2.15 -16.39
CA TYR A 140 19.08 -3.08 -15.31
C TYR A 140 18.59 -2.60 -13.94
N LEU A 141 18.17 -3.53 -13.09
CA LEU A 141 17.60 -3.20 -11.78
C LEU A 141 18.50 -2.28 -10.95
N GLN A 142 19.82 -2.47 -10.96
CA GLN A 142 20.75 -1.68 -10.13
C GLN A 142 20.82 -0.19 -10.49
N LEU A 143 20.44 0.17 -11.73
CA LEU A 143 20.39 1.55 -12.21
C LEU A 143 18.98 2.12 -12.20
N THR A 144 17.97 1.32 -11.84
CA THR A 144 16.67 1.87 -11.47
C THR A 144 16.77 2.67 -10.17
N PRO A 145 15.80 3.56 -9.91
CA PRO A 145 15.73 4.28 -8.66
C PRO A 145 15.56 3.36 -7.44
N HIS A 146 16.31 3.66 -6.38
CA HIS A 146 16.22 3.04 -5.06
C HIS A 146 14.96 3.54 -4.36
N LEU A 147 13.87 2.78 -4.42
CA LEU A 147 12.57 3.27 -3.94
C LEU A 147 12.51 3.48 -2.42
N ASP A 148 13.33 2.76 -1.66
CA ASP A 148 13.58 2.98 -0.23
C ASP A 148 14.24 4.33 0.04
N ILE A 149 15.25 4.72 -0.75
CA ILE A 149 15.86 6.05 -0.65
C ILE A 149 14.84 7.11 -1.06
N PHE A 150 14.12 6.88 -2.16
CA PHE A 150 13.11 7.82 -2.64
C PHE A 150 12.04 8.11 -1.58
N ASN A 151 11.44 7.07 -0.99
CA ASN A 151 10.44 7.20 0.07
C ASN A 151 11.02 7.91 1.30
N ASP A 152 12.23 7.53 1.74
CA ASP A 152 12.90 8.18 2.86
C ASP A 152 13.06 9.69 2.62
N ARG A 153 13.51 10.13 1.44
CA ARG A 153 13.66 11.56 1.14
C ARG A 153 12.33 12.31 1.12
N LEU A 154 11.27 11.70 0.60
CA LEU A 154 9.93 12.29 0.67
C LEU A 154 9.50 12.50 2.13
N LEU A 155 9.68 11.49 2.99
CA LEU A 155 9.33 11.55 4.42
C LEU A 155 10.14 12.62 5.18
N HIS A 156 11.39 12.87 4.75
CA HIS A 156 12.23 13.96 5.27
C HIS A 156 11.95 15.32 4.61
N GLY A 157 10.86 15.39 3.85
CA GLY A 157 10.32 16.64 3.32
C GLY A 157 11.10 17.20 2.15
N PHE A 158 11.98 16.44 1.51
CA PHE A 158 12.59 16.86 0.24
C PHE A 158 11.53 16.96 -0.86
N THR A 159 11.82 17.73 -1.90
CA THR A 159 10.95 17.82 -3.07
C THR A 159 10.93 16.50 -3.84
N PHE A 160 9.92 16.31 -4.69
CA PHE A 160 9.82 15.15 -5.57
C PHE A 160 11.07 15.03 -6.47
N ALA A 161 11.54 16.14 -7.03
CA ALA A 161 12.75 16.13 -7.84
C ALA A 161 14.00 15.75 -7.02
N GLU A 162 14.23 16.38 -5.87
CA GLU A 162 15.38 16.04 -5.00
C GLU A 162 15.35 14.57 -4.59
N SER A 163 14.20 14.08 -4.15
CA SER A 163 14.00 12.69 -3.73
C SER A 163 14.29 11.72 -4.88
N ALA A 164 13.75 11.98 -6.07
CA ALA A 164 13.95 11.13 -7.23
C ALA A 164 15.42 11.12 -7.69
N TYR A 165 16.07 12.28 -7.76
CA TYR A 165 17.47 12.37 -8.17
C TYR A 165 18.45 11.81 -7.12
N MET A 166 18.13 11.87 -5.83
CA MET A 166 18.93 11.20 -4.78
C MET A 166 18.79 9.67 -4.80
N SER A 167 17.70 9.15 -5.38
CA SER A 167 17.45 7.70 -5.45
C SER A 167 18.09 7.00 -6.64
N ILE A 168 18.55 7.74 -7.66
CA ILE A 168 19.21 7.16 -8.83
C ILE A 168 20.73 7.12 -8.65
N ARG A 169 21.36 6.04 -9.09
CA ARG A 169 22.83 5.91 -9.05
C ARG A 169 23.54 6.60 -10.22
N VAL A 170 22.82 6.84 -11.32
CA VAL A 170 23.36 7.39 -12.57
C VAL A 170 22.37 8.37 -13.16
N LEU A 171 22.89 9.47 -13.71
CA LEU A 171 22.09 10.41 -14.50
C LEU A 171 21.96 9.86 -15.92
N SER A 172 20.73 9.64 -16.38
CA SER A 172 20.46 9.08 -17.70
C SER A 172 19.15 9.61 -18.25
N TRP A 173 19.05 9.70 -19.59
CA TRP A 173 17.80 9.93 -20.30
C TRP A 173 16.80 8.76 -20.12
N MET A 174 17.28 7.61 -19.63
CA MET A 174 16.44 6.43 -19.42
C MET A 174 15.47 6.59 -18.25
N SER A 175 15.83 7.30 -17.18
CA SER A 175 14.95 7.53 -16.05
C SER A 175 14.19 8.84 -16.22
N VAL A 176 12.86 8.77 -16.11
CA VAL A 176 11.97 9.91 -16.26
C VAL A 176 11.12 10.09 -15.00
N MET A 177 11.01 11.34 -14.57
CA MET A 177 10.21 11.77 -13.43
C MET A 177 9.02 12.57 -13.96
N VAL A 178 7.81 12.20 -13.55
CA VAL A 178 6.56 12.78 -14.01
C VAL A 178 5.79 13.29 -12.79
N GLY A 179 5.76 14.61 -12.60
CA GLY A 179 5.19 15.25 -11.42
C GLY A 179 5.60 16.73 -11.34
N ASP A 180 5.04 17.46 -10.39
CA ASP A 180 5.57 18.78 -10.01
C ASP A 180 6.95 18.58 -9.34
N PRO A 181 8.05 19.11 -9.89
CA PRO A 181 9.38 18.94 -9.31
C PRO A 181 9.50 19.54 -7.90
N LEU A 182 8.66 20.52 -7.53
CA LEU A 182 8.68 21.18 -6.23
C LEU A 182 7.78 20.51 -5.19
N TYR A 183 7.00 19.49 -5.56
CA TYR A 183 6.06 18.84 -4.66
C TYR A 183 6.73 18.22 -3.43
N ARG A 184 6.27 18.58 -2.22
CA ARG A 184 6.75 18.08 -0.92
C ARG A 184 5.58 17.48 -0.10
N PRO A 185 5.19 16.22 -0.33
CA PRO A 185 3.99 15.61 0.27
C PRO A 185 3.95 15.66 1.81
N TYR A 186 5.11 15.63 2.45
CA TYR A 186 5.24 15.50 3.91
C TYR A 186 5.91 16.70 4.58
N ALA A 187 6.17 17.80 3.87
CA ALA A 187 6.82 18.97 4.46
C ALA A 187 6.02 19.59 5.62
N SER A 188 4.68 19.50 5.58
CA SER A 188 3.79 19.99 6.64
C SER A 188 3.94 19.19 7.95
N TRP A 189 4.36 17.92 7.89
CA TRP A 189 4.56 17.07 9.06
C TRP A 189 5.76 17.48 9.90
N LEU A 190 6.72 18.16 9.27
CA LEU A 190 7.97 18.60 9.89
C LEU A 190 7.86 19.97 10.58
N GLN A 191 6.71 20.62 10.47
CA GLN A 191 6.48 21.94 11.07
C GLN A 191 6.10 21.80 12.55
N ILE A 192 6.77 22.57 13.42
CA ILE A 192 6.57 22.54 14.87
C ILE A 192 5.17 23.08 15.26
N ASP A 193 4.64 24.04 14.49
CA ASP A 193 3.41 24.77 14.78
C ASP A 193 2.37 24.66 13.65
N ALA A 194 2.21 23.48 13.05
CA ALA A 194 1.18 23.27 12.04
C ALA A 194 -0.20 23.65 12.63
N PRO A 195 -0.99 24.52 11.96
CA PRO A 195 -2.28 24.95 12.48
C PRO A 195 -3.16 23.73 12.77
N ARG A 196 -3.63 23.62 14.01
CA ARG A 196 -4.64 22.61 14.36
C ARG A 196 -5.94 22.98 13.67
N ASP A 197 -6.22 22.30 12.57
CA ASP A 197 -7.52 22.41 11.94
C ASP A 197 -8.57 21.86 12.92
N SER A 198 -9.57 22.69 13.24
CA SER A 198 -10.52 22.42 14.33
C SER A 198 -11.77 21.67 13.86
N THR A 199 -11.89 21.44 12.56
CA THR A 199 -12.97 20.65 11.96
C THR A 199 -12.58 19.19 11.89
N LYS A 200 -13.47 18.30 12.36
CA LYS A 200 -13.29 16.86 12.18
C LYS A 200 -13.16 16.53 10.69
N SER A 201 -12.05 15.93 10.30
CA SER A 201 -11.77 15.53 8.92
C SER A 201 -11.50 14.02 8.84
N PRO A 202 -11.76 13.37 7.69
CA PRO A 202 -11.27 12.01 7.47
C PRO A 202 -9.75 11.89 7.64
N ALA A 203 -8.99 12.98 7.56
CA ALA A 203 -7.57 12.97 7.81
C ALA A 203 -7.18 12.81 9.30
N ASP A 204 -8.15 12.90 10.21
CA ASP A 204 -7.88 12.89 11.65
C ASP A 204 -7.39 11.53 12.14
N GLU A 205 -7.86 10.42 11.54
CA GLU A 205 -7.38 9.08 11.89
C GLU A 205 -5.92 8.85 11.47
N TRP A 206 -5.54 9.32 10.27
CA TRP A 206 -4.16 9.25 9.78
C TRP A 206 -3.23 10.12 10.63
N LYS A 207 -3.64 11.36 10.91
CA LYS A 207 -2.88 12.30 11.77
C LYS A 207 -2.67 11.74 13.17
N MET A 208 -3.71 11.12 13.75
CA MET A 208 -3.61 10.51 15.06
C MET A 208 -2.66 9.32 15.07
N TYR A 209 -2.68 8.48 14.04
CA TYR A 209 -1.74 7.37 13.96
C TYR A 209 -0.30 7.85 13.75
N HIS A 210 -0.08 8.82 12.86
CA HIS A 210 1.21 9.47 12.67
C HIS A 210 1.77 10.04 14.00
N ALA A 211 0.97 10.85 14.69
CA ALA A 211 1.37 11.44 15.97
C ALA A 211 1.66 10.38 17.04
N PHE A 212 0.88 9.29 17.05
CA PHE A 212 1.14 8.14 17.91
C PHE A 212 2.48 7.47 17.58
N ALA A 213 2.71 7.15 16.31
CA ALA A 213 3.88 6.40 15.86
C ALA A 213 5.17 7.17 16.15
N VAL A 214 5.27 8.44 15.71
CA VAL A 214 6.46 9.27 15.92
C VAL A 214 6.81 9.41 17.41
N LYS A 215 5.80 9.51 18.29
CA LYS A 215 6.00 9.62 19.74
C LYS A 215 6.49 8.32 20.37
N ASN A 216 6.11 7.16 19.83
CA ASN A 216 6.28 5.88 20.49
C ASN A 216 7.24 4.92 19.77
N ILE A 217 7.75 5.27 18.59
CA ILE A 217 8.60 4.39 17.76
C ILE A 217 9.90 3.94 18.45
N ILE A 218 10.40 4.72 19.42
CA ILE A 218 11.59 4.37 20.20
C ILE A 218 11.34 3.26 21.23
N ARG A 219 10.09 2.86 21.45
CA ARG A 219 9.73 1.80 22.40
C ARG A 219 10.08 0.42 21.83
N PRO A 220 10.30 -0.59 22.69
CA PRO A 220 10.34 -1.99 22.26
C PRO A 220 9.08 -2.38 21.47
N VAL A 221 9.23 -3.23 20.45
CA VAL A 221 8.14 -3.60 19.52
C VAL A 221 6.88 -4.10 20.23
N SER A 222 7.03 -4.95 21.24
CA SER A 222 5.89 -5.49 22.01
C SER A 222 5.14 -4.41 22.79
N GLU A 223 5.87 -3.45 23.36
CA GLU A 223 5.28 -2.31 24.08
C GLU A 223 4.58 -1.35 23.11
N PHE A 224 5.22 -1.05 21.96
CA PHE A 224 4.62 -0.27 20.89
C PHE A 224 3.30 -0.88 20.44
N ARG A 225 3.28 -2.17 20.08
CA ARG A 225 2.08 -2.86 19.60
C ARG A 225 0.96 -2.90 20.64
N THR A 226 1.31 -3.15 21.90
CA THR A 226 0.33 -3.16 23.00
C THR A 226 -0.34 -1.79 23.15
N LEU A 227 0.46 -0.72 23.22
CA LEU A 227 -0.05 0.63 23.37
C LEU A 227 -0.83 1.08 22.12
N ALA A 228 -0.33 0.72 20.94
CA ALA A 228 -0.96 1.04 19.67
C ALA A 228 -2.36 0.43 19.59
N ARG A 229 -2.51 -0.84 19.96
CA ARG A 229 -3.82 -1.51 20.00
C ARG A 229 -4.78 -0.81 20.97
N GLN A 230 -4.31 -0.43 22.16
CA GLN A 230 -5.14 0.27 23.15
C GLN A 230 -5.63 1.61 22.62
N VAL A 231 -4.74 2.39 22.01
CA VAL A 231 -5.07 3.68 21.40
C VAL A 231 -6.06 3.49 20.24
N ALA A 232 -5.74 2.61 19.30
CA ALA A 232 -6.57 2.33 18.13
C ALA A 232 -8.00 1.93 18.50
N SER A 233 -8.14 1.05 19.51
CA SER A 233 -9.44 0.63 20.02
C SER A 233 -10.19 1.77 20.72
N ALA A 234 -9.53 2.50 21.62
CA ALA A 234 -10.17 3.59 22.37
C ALA A 234 -10.61 4.75 21.47
N SER A 235 -9.89 4.99 20.37
CA SER A 235 -10.17 6.07 19.44
C SER A 235 -10.98 5.65 18.21
N HIS A 236 -11.34 4.36 18.08
CA HIS A 236 -11.97 3.80 16.88
C HIS A 236 -11.17 4.10 15.59
N ASN A 237 -9.84 3.95 15.64
CA ASN A 237 -8.96 4.17 14.48
C ASN A 237 -8.79 2.86 13.70
N CYS A 238 -9.62 2.66 12.69
CA CYS A 238 -9.68 1.42 11.92
C CYS A 238 -8.39 1.16 11.11
N PRO A 239 -7.82 2.15 10.39
CA PRO A 239 -6.56 1.94 9.66
C PRO A 239 -5.39 1.57 10.56
N MET A 240 -5.27 2.21 11.74
CA MET A 240 -4.24 1.85 12.71
C MET A 240 -4.42 0.43 13.23
N MET A 241 -5.66 0.02 13.52
CA MET A 241 -5.95 -1.33 14.01
C MET A 241 -5.67 -2.40 12.97
N GLU A 242 -5.99 -2.12 11.71
CA GLU A 242 -5.68 -2.98 10.58
C GLU A 242 -4.18 -3.13 10.36
N ASP A 243 -3.44 -2.01 10.33
CA ASP A 243 -1.99 -2.00 10.14
C ASP A 243 -1.27 -2.84 11.21
N LEU A 244 -1.67 -2.70 12.48
CA LEU A 244 -1.16 -3.54 13.56
C LEU A 244 -1.43 -5.02 13.31
N ALA A 245 -2.61 -5.36 12.80
CA ALA A 245 -2.95 -6.74 12.51
C ALA A 245 -2.08 -7.33 11.39
N LEU A 246 -1.80 -6.53 10.35
CA LEU A 246 -0.91 -6.92 9.26
C LEU A 246 0.54 -7.04 9.73
N MET A 247 0.99 -6.18 10.66
CA MET A 247 2.28 -6.33 11.32
C MET A 247 2.39 -7.62 12.14
N GLU A 248 1.30 -8.07 12.79
CA GLU A 248 1.28 -9.36 13.49
C GLU A 248 1.28 -10.53 12.51
N ALA A 249 0.50 -10.44 11.42
CA ALA A 249 0.44 -11.48 10.40
C ALA A 249 1.82 -11.70 9.76
N ARG A 250 2.53 -10.61 9.44
CA ARG A 250 3.88 -10.67 8.87
C ARG A 250 4.88 -11.35 9.79
N ASP A 251 4.76 -11.14 11.09
CA ASP A 251 5.63 -11.74 12.11
C ASP A 251 5.21 -13.18 12.45
N GLY A 252 4.16 -13.73 11.81
CA GLY A 252 3.67 -15.08 12.03
C GLY A 252 2.73 -15.23 13.23
N HIS A 253 2.33 -14.13 13.88
CA HIS A 253 1.38 -14.12 14.99
C HIS A 253 -0.07 -14.12 14.45
N PHE A 254 -0.44 -15.18 13.73
CA PHE A 254 -1.71 -15.24 12.99
C PHE A 254 -2.95 -15.20 13.89
N ALA A 255 -2.86 -15.69 15.14
CA ALA A 255 -3.97 -15.65 16.09
C ALA A 255 -4.27 -14.21 16.53
N GLU A 256 -3.24 -13.45 16.88
CA GLU A 256 -3.31 -12.03 17.19
C GLU A 256 -3.79 -11.23 15.98
N ALA A 257 -3.21 -11.51 14.80
CA ALA A 257 -3.61 -10.89 13.54
C ALA A 257 -5.11 -11.08 13.26
N ALA A 258 -5.61 -12.31 13.31
CA ALA A 258 -7.03 -12.59 13.09
C ALA A 258 -7.93 -11.88 14.12
N SER A 259 -7.50 -11.77 15.39
CA SER A 259 -8.22 -11.02 16.42
C SER A 259 -8.27 -9.52 16.13
N HIS A 260 -7.18 -8.93 15.65
CA HIS A 260 -7.12 -7.50 15.34
C HIS A 260 -7.85 -7.20 14.03
N LEU A 261 -7.73 -8.04 13.00
CA LEU A 261 -8.48 -7.93 11.74
C LEU A 261 -9.99 -8.02 11.97
N GLN A 262 -10.44 -8.92 12.85
CA GLN A 262 -11.86 -8.97 13.23
C GLN A 262 -12.32 -7.61 13.81
N GLN A 263 -11.53 -7.01 14.71
CA GLN A 263 -11.87 -5.71 15.29
C GLN A 263 -11.84 -4.61 14.22
N ALA A 264 -10.84 -4.58 13.34
CA ALA A 264 -10.75 -3.63 12.23
C ALA A 264 -11.96 -3.76 11.28
N ARG A 265 -12.36 -4.98 10.94
CA ARG A 265 -13.53 -5.24 10.09
C ARG A 265 -14.82 -4.73 10.72
N THR A 266 -14.98 -4.84 12.04
CA THR A 266 -16.13 -4.27 12.76
C THR A 266 -16.04 -2.76 12.94
N CYS A 267 -14.84 -2.20 12.82
CA CYS A 267 -14.58 -0.77 12.93
C CYS A 267 -14.98 -0.04 11.65
N TYR A 268 -14.67 -0.63 10.48
CA TYR A 268 -14.98 -0.04 9.18
C TYR A 268 -16.47 -0.03 8.84
N ALA A 269 -16.88 1.03 8.15
CA ALA A 269 -18.24 1.17 7.60
C ALA A 269 -18.29 0.99 6.08
N GLN A 270 -17.18 1.26 5.37
CA GLN A 270 -17.13 1.15 3.92
C GLN A 270 -17.00 -0.32 3.50
N ARG A 271 -17.76 -0.70 2.47
CA ARG A 271 -17.83 -2.09 1.99
C ARG A 271 -16.48 -2.59 1.47
N ASP A 272 -15.72 -1.73 0.79
CA ASP A 272 -14.41 -2.07 0.24
C ASP A 272 -13.38 -2.33 1.35
N ASP A 273 -13.35 -1.52 2.41
CA ASP A 273 -12.49 -1.77 3.57
C ASP A 273 -12.87 -3.06 4.30
N ILE A 274 -14.17 -3.31 4.49
CA ILE A 274 -14.67 -4.55 5.12
C ILE A 274 -14.23 -5.78 4.30
N LEU A 275 -14.34 -5.71 2.97
CA LEU A 275 -13.94 -6.79 2.06
C LEU A 275 -12.45 -7.04 2.10
N ARG A 276 -11.65 -5.97 2.04
CA ARG A 276 -10.19 -6.05 2.10
C ARG A 276 -9.73 -6.67 3.41
N VAL A 277 -10.23 -6.19 4.55
CA VAL A 277 -9.90 -6.78 5.86
C VAL A 277 -10.38 -8.23 5.96
N ALA A 278 -11.51 -8.58 5.35
CA ALA A 278 -11.99 -9.96 5.33
C ALA A 278 -11.10 -10.93 4.54
N LEU A 279 -10.47 -10.45 3.45
CA LEU A 279 -9.47 -11.24 2.71
C LEU A 279 -8.28 -11.59 3.61
N GLU A 280 -7.73 -10.58 4.30
CA GLU A 280 -6.60 -10.74 5.22
C GLU A 280 -6.98 -11.61 6.44
N GLU A 281 -8.18 -11.41 7.00
CA GLU A 281 -8.67 -12.19 8.15
C GLU A 281 -8.87 -13.66 7.78
N ALA A 282 -9.40 -13.92 6.59
CA ALA A 282 -9.56 -15.28 6.08
C ALA A 282 -8.21 -15.95 5.84
N ASP A 283 -7.24 -15.26 5.24
CA ASP A 283 -5.87 -15.78 5.08
C ASP A 283 -5.21 -16.10 6.43
N ALA A 284 -5.35 -15.21 7.43
CA ALA A 284 -4.87 -15.47 8.79
C ALA A 284 -5.51 -16.73 9.41
N TRP A 285 -6.79 -17.01 9.14
CA TRP A 285 -7.42 -18.28 9.55
C TRP A 285 -6.89 -19.49 8.79
N LEU A 286 -6.59 -19.35 7.50
CA LEU A 286 -6.01 -20.44 6.70
C LEU A 286 -4.61 -20.80 7.17
N LYS A 287 -3.77 -19.80 7.49
CA LYS A 287 -2.43 -20.00 8.07
C LYS A 287 -2.46 -20.64 9.46
N GLN A 288 -3.60 -20.57 10.16
CA GLN A 288 -3.87 -21.30 11.41
C GLN A 288 -4.46 -22.71 11.21
N ASN A 289 -4.57 -23.20 9.97
CA ASN A 289 -5.28 -24.44 9.63
C ASN A 289 -6.76 -24.44 10.07
N GLN A 290 -7.45 -23.29 9.98
CA GLN A 290 -8.87 -23.13 10.34
C GLN A 290 -9.75 -22.77 9.12
N PRO A 291 -9.77 -23.57 8.04
CA PRO A 291 -10.48 -23.24 6.80
C PRO A 291 -12.00 -23.10 6.96
N LYS A 292 -12.59 -23.79 7.95
CA LYS A 292 -14.02 -23.65 8.26
C LYS A 292 -14.38 -22.24 8.74
N ARG A 293 -13.52 -21.63 9.55
CA ARG A 293 -13.72 -20.25 10.05
C ARG A 293 -13.52 -19.23 8.94
N ALA A 294 -12.51 -19.43 8.09
CA ALA A 294 -12.32 -18.63 6.89
C ALA A 294 -13.57 -18.67 5.99
N LEU A 295 -14.08 -19.86 5.70
CA LEU A 295 -15.27 -20.02 4.86
C LEU A 295 -16.53 -19.38 5.48
N GLU A 296 -16.74 -19.53 6.79
CA GLU A 296 -17.86 -18.90 7.49
C GLU A 296 -17.77 -17.37 7.45
N LEU A 297 -16.59 -16.81 7.68
CA LEU A 297 -16.32 -15.38 7.55
C LEU A 297 -16.64 -14.88 6.14
N VAL A 298 -16.07 -15.52 5.12
CA VAL A 298 -16.24 -15.15 3.70
C VAL A 298 -17.73 -15.11 3.32
N ARG A 299 -18.49 -16.15 3.67
CA ARG A 299 -19.94 -16.21 3.43
C ARG A 299 -20.71 -15.10 4.14
N ASN A 300 -20.35 -14.81 5.38
CA ASN A 300 -21.00 -13.75 6.15
C ASN A 300 -20.77 -12.37 5.53
N VAL A 301 -19.55 -12.10 5.05
CA VAL A 301 -19.23 -10.83 4.39
C VAL A 301 -19.93 -10.75 3.03
N LEU A 302 -19.90 -11.81 2.22
CA LEU A 302 -20.60 -11.85 0.92
C LEU A 302 -22.11 -11.61 1.03
N ARG A 303 -22.75 -11.98 2.15
CA ARG A 303 -24.17 -11.70 2.40
C ARG A 303 -24.47 -10.20 2.57
N THR A 304 -23.50 -9.41 3.01
CA THR A 304 -23.67 -7.97 3.32
C THR A 304 -22.99 -7.05 2.32
N ALA A 305 -21.93 -7.51 1.67
CA ALA A 305 -21.12 -6.75 0.71
C ALA A 305 -20.93 -7.49 -0.63
N GLY A 306 -21.82 -8.42 -0.98
CA GLY A 306 -21.69 -9.23 -2.18
C GLY A 306 -21.81 -8.46 -3.50
N ASP A 307 -22.32 -7.24 -3.49
CA ASP A 307 -22.45 -6.38 -4.68
C ASP A 307 -21.26 -5.43 -4.88
N ALA A 308 -20.33 -5.34 -3.91
CA ALA A 308 -19.20 -4.43 -4.00
C ALA A 308 -18.15 -4.92 -5.02
N PRO A 309 -17.35 -4.01 -5.62
CA PRO A 309 -16.42 -4.34 -6.70
C PRO A 309 -15.44 -5.46 -6.37
N GLY A 310 -14.95 -5.54 -5.12
CA GLY A 310 -14.02 -6.58 -4.67
C GLY A 310 -14.66 -7.91 -4.26
N ALA A 311 -15.99 -8.03 -4.27
CA ALA A 311 -16.69 -9.27 -3.92
C ALA A 311 -16.28 -10.50 -4.76
N PRO A 312 -15.91 -10.40 -6.06
CA PRO A 312 -15.41 -11.54 -6.83
C PRO A 312 -14.21 -12.24 -6.19
N LEU A 313 -13.32 -11.52 -5.49
CA LEU A 313 -12.18 -12.14 -4.78
C LEU A 313 -12.64 -13.05 -3.65
N LEU A 314 -13.59 -12.58 -2.83
CA LEU A 314 -14.21 -13.41 -1.78
C LEU A 314 -15.01 -14.57 -2.36
N ARG A 315 -15.70 -14.40 -3.49
CA ARG A 315 -16.40 -15.52 -4.16
C ARG A 315 -15.44 -16.59 -4.64
N LYS A 316 -14.29 -16.19 -5.20
CA LYS A 316 -13.24 -17.12 -5.61
C LYS A 316 -12.73 -17.89 -4.38
N MET A 317 -12.43 -17.20 -3.29
CA MET A 317 -12.02 -17.83 -2.03
C MET A 317 -13.10 -18.78 -1.48
N GLU A 318 -14.37 -18.40 -1.53
CA GLU A 318 -15.48 -19.28 -1.12
C GLU A 318 -15.51 -20.57 -1.95
N GLN A 319 -15.35 -20.45 -3.28
CA GLN A 319 -15.31 -21.59 -4.20
C GLN A 319 -14.15 -22.51 -3.86
N ASP A 320 -12.94 -21.97 -3.75
CA ASP A 320 -11.72 -22.72 -3.45
C ASP A 320 -11.82 -23.47 -2.11
N LEU A 321 -12.42 -22.85 -1.09
CA LEU A 321 -12.64 -23.45 0.23
C LEU A 321 -13.81 -24.44 0.29
N SER A 322 -14.74 -24.40 -0.67
CA SER A 322 -15.91 -25.29 -0.72
C SER A 322 -15.62 -26.62 -1.42
N VAL A 323 -14.54 -26.72 -2.20
CA VAL A 323 -14.13 -27.96 -2.85
C VAL A 323 -13.48 -28.90 -1.82
N PRO A 324 -13.94 -30.16 -1.67
CA PRO A 324 -13.29 -31.12 -0.79
C PRO A 324 -11.84 -31.34 -1.24
N SER A 325 -10.88 -31.23 -0.33
CA SER A 325 -9.47 -31.50 -0.63
C SER A 325 -9.32 -32.92 -1.18
N THR A 326 -9.10 -33.07 -2.49
CA THR A 326 -8.74 -34.34 -3.09
C THR A 326 -7.28 -34.63 -2.73
N SER A 327 -7.04 -35.15 -1.52
CA SER A 327 -5.77 -35.77 -1.20
C SER A 327 -5.68 -37.08 -1.98
N SER A 328 -5.01 -37.06 -3.14
CA SER A 328 -4.46 -38.29 -3.71
C SER A 328 -3.39 -38.80 -2.73
N PRO A 329 -3.49 -40.04 -2.22
CA PRO A 329 -2.39 -40.62 -1.46
C PRO A 329 -1.19 -40.73 -2.40
N ALA A 330 -0.03 -40.21 -1.97
CA ALA A 330 1.23 -40.53 -2.60
C ALA A 330 1.36 -42.06 -2.67
N LYS A 331 1.51 -42.60 -3.89
CA LYS A 331 1.82 -44.01 -4.07
C LYS A 331 3.23 -44.29 -3.51
N PRO A 332 3.42 -45.47 -2.90
CA PRO A 332 4.63 -45.84 -2.16
C PRO A 332 5.90 -45.87 -3.03
#